data_AF-A0A285NX57-F1
#
_entry.id   AF-A0A285NX57-F1
#
_cell.length_a   1.000
_cell.length_b   1.000
_cell.length_c   1.000
_cell.angle_alpha   90.00
_cell.angle_beta   90.00
_cell.angle_gamma   90.00
#
_symmetry.space_group_name_H-M   'P 1'
#
loop_
_entity.id
_entity.type
_entity.pdbx_description
1 polymer ?
#
loop_
_entity_poly.entity_id
_entity_poly.type
_entity_poly.pdbx_seq_one_letter_code
_entity_poly.pdbx_strand_id
1 'polypeptide(L)'
;MQLFKALLEQRIGLTEEVTLASMPIFLEKFSQAIPFENLRIINQQASPLTKTDLHKKILLRNEGGVCYELNSLLYYYLLEEGWSVTMLTACIYNQQENVWSATGNTHVIILLEHYGKKYIVDAGFGANIPLAPVPLDGQTVSTPNGQFRIKQKDMFSILELKLSNRDYEWRTGYRFLEANKITDLKQLNHIQKIIETDAASPFNKSPLLTKRTTAGSSTLTPNSFSEWNNGAAVKQTINEETYYMLLNAKFNM
;
A
#
# COMPACT_ATOMS: atom_id res chain seq x y z
N MET A 1 -19.57 -18.79 9.01
CA MET A 1 -18.36 -18.23 8.39
C MET A 1 -18.65 -16.77 8.14
N GLN A 2 -17.95 -15.85 8.79
CA GLN A 2 -18.17 -14.41 8.57
C GLN A 2 -17.77 -14.05 7.13
N LEU A 3 -18.55 -13.18 6.48
CA LEU A 3 -18.33 -12.77 5.09
C LEU A 3 -17.08 -11.87 4.99
N PHE A 4 -16.31 -11.99 3.92
CA PHE A 4 -15.05 -11.24 3.68
C PHE A 4 -15.22 -9.73 3.94
N LYS A 5 -16.23 -9.12 3.31
CA LYS A 5 -16.67 -7.74 3.54
C LYS A 5 -16.79 -7.40 5.03
N ALA A 6 -17.65 -8.12 5.75
CA ALA A 6 -17.97 -7.81 7.14
C ALA A 6 -16.75 -7.87 8.07
N LEU A 7 -15.83 -8.80 7.84
CA LEU A 7 -14.59 -8.88 8.62
C LEU A 7 -13.63 -7.73 8.31
N LEU A 8 -13.51 -7.32 7.05
CA LEU A 8 -12.70 -6.15 6.70
C LEU A 8 -13.29 -4.88 7.31
N GLU A 9 -14.60 -4.67 7.18
CA GLU A 9 -15.30 -3.52 7.78
C GLU A 9 -15.14 -3.48 9.29
N GLN A 10 -15.27 -4.63 9.97
CA GLN A 10 -15.02 -4.74 11.40
C GLN A 10 -13.57 -4.39 11.75
N ARG A 11 -12.59 -4.90 10.99
CA ARG A 11 -11.15 -4.69 11.23
C ARG A 11 -10.75 -3.22 11.09
N ILE A 12 -11.33 -2.50 10.13
CA ILE A 12 -11.01 -1.09 9.89
C ILE A 12 -11.96 -0.14 10.65
N GLY A 13 -12.99 -0.67 11.32
CA GLY A 13 -14.01 0.12 12.00
C GLY A 13 -14.81 1.00 11.05
N LEU A 14 -15.24 0.45 9.91
CA LEU A 14 -16.09 1.13 8.94
C LEU A 14 -17.57 0.86 9.28
N THR A 15 -18.37 1.93 9.27
CA THR A 15 -19.82 1.86 9.55
C THR A 15 -20.67 2.46 8.42
N GLU A 16 -20.02 3.03 7.41
CA GLU A 16 -20.65 3.78 6.33
C GLU A 16 -20.39 3.08 4.99
N GLU A 17 -21.29 3.30 4.03
CA GLU A 17 -21.13 2.81 2.67
C GLU A 17 -19.92 3.47 1.98
N VAL A 18 -19.19 2.69 1.18
CA VAL A 18 -18.08 3.20 0.37
C VAL A 18 -18.62 3.77 -0.93
N THR A 19 -18.67 5.09 -1.00
CA THR A 19 -18.93 5.91 -2.19
C THR A 19 -17.62 6.58 -2.62
N LEU A 20 -17.59 7.25 -3.78
CA LEU A 20 -16.39 8.00 -4.18
C LEU A 20 -16.05 9.10 -3.16
N ALA A 21 -17.06 9.70 -2.53
CA ALA A 21 -16.89 10.75 -1.53
C ALA A 21 -16.39 10.22 -0.18
N SER A 22 -16.81 9.03 0.25
CA SER A 22 -16.36 8.40 1.50
C SER A 22 -15.10 7.54 1.33
N MET A 23 -14.65 7.29 0.10
CA MET A 23 -13.45 6.50 -0.18
C MET A 23 -12.18 7.00 0.52
N PRO A 24 -11.93 8.33 0.66
CA PRO A 24 -10.80 8.81 1.44
C PRO A 24 -10.82 8.38 2.91
N ILE A 25 -12.00 8.43 3.55
CA ILE A 25 -12.19 7.97 4.94
C ILE A 25 -11.94 6.47 5.05
N PHE A 26 -12.47 5.70 4.09
CA PHE A 26 -12.25 4.27 4.01
C PHE A 26 -10.75 3.92 3.87
N LEU A 27 -10.03 4.57 2.95
CA LEU A 27 -8.60 4.33 2.72
C LEU A 27 -7.74 4.76 3.91
N GLU A 28 -8.11 5.84 4.59
CA GLU A 28 -7.46 6.25 5.84
C GLU A 28 -7.63 5.19 6.93
N LYS A 29 -8.86 4.75 7.19
CA LYS A 29 -9.15 3.67 8.16
C LYS A 29 -8.43 2.37 7.80
N PHE A 30 -8.43 1.99 6.53
CA PHE A 30 -7.71 0.83 6.02
C PHE A 30 -6.23 0.90 6.39
N SER A 31 -5.58 2.03 6.11
CA SER A 31 -4.14 2.23 6.36
C SER A 31 -3.74 2.33 7.84
N GLN A 32 -4.68 2.70 8.71
CA GLN A 32 -4.49 2.77 10.16
C GLN A 32 -4.66 1.40 10.82
N ALA A 33 -5.53 0.55 10.27
CA ALA A 33 -5.82 -0.78 10.78
C ALA A 33 -4.90 -1.88 10.22
N ILE A 34 -4.50 -1.80 8.94
CA ILE A 34 -3.73 -2.82 8.25
C ILE A 34 -2.33 -2.26 7.94
N PRO A 35 -1.27 -2.76 8.61
CA PRO A 35 0.08 -2.26 8.35
C PRO A 35 0.62 -2.78 7.02
N PHE A 36 1.50 -2.00 6.42
CA PHE A 36 2.42 -2.50 5.41
C PHE A 36 3.58 -3.20 6.10
N GLU A 37 3.83 -4.47 5.79
CA GLU A 37 4.88 -5.28 6.43
C GLU A 37 5.38 -6.41 5.52
N ASN A 38 6.61 -6.87 5.75
CA ASN A 38 7.26 -7.95 4.98
C ASN A 38 7.70 -9.15 5.83
N LEU A 39 7.17 -9.34 7.04
CA LEU A 39 7.65 -10.34 8.00
C LEU A 39 7.52 -11.76 7.45
N ARG A 40 6.43 -12.08 6.74
CA ARG A 40 6.30 -13.40 6.10
C ARG A 40 7.34 -13.65 5.01
N ILE A 41 7.78 -12.61 4.31
CA ILE A 41 8.85 -12.72 3.31
C ILE A 41 10.16 -13.08 4.01
N ILE A 42 10.49 -12.32 5.06
CA ILE A 42 11.71 -12.54 5.86
C ILE A 42 11.72 -13.92 6.51
N ASN A 43 10.56 -14.37 7.01
CA ASN A 43 10.41 -15.66 7.67
C ASN A 43 10.19 -16.83 6.68
N GLN A 44 10.22 -16.59 5.37
CA GLN A 44 9.99 -17.60 4.33
C GLN A 44 8.63 -18.33 4.47
N GLN A 45 7.61 -17.59 4.90
CA GLN A 45 6.24 -18.04 5.15
C GLN A 45 5.25 -17.50 4.10
N ALA A 46 5.67 -17.47 2.83
CA ALA A 46 4.86 -17.02 1.71
C ALA A 46 3.49 -17.70 1.71
N SER A 47 2.44 -16.93 1.43
CA SER A 47 1.07 -17.42 1.35
C SER A 47 0.51 -17.18 -0.05
N PRO A 48 -0.36 -18.07 -0.56
CA PRO A 48 -1.02 -17.82 -1.83
C PRO A 48 -1.83 -16.52 -1.79
N LEU A 49 -1.94 -15.84 -2.91
CA LEU A 49 -2.67 -14.56 -3.03
C LEU A 49 -4.16 -14.73 -3.33
N THR A 50 -4.74 -15.88 -2.94
CA THR A 50 -6.17 -16.09 -3.10
C THR A 50 -6.95 -15.24 -2.09
N LYS A 51 -8.18 -14.89 -2.43
CA LYS A 51 -9.10 -14.21 -1.49
C LYS A 51 -9.22 -14.92 -0.15
N THR A 52 -9.26 -16.25 -0.15
CA THR A 52 -9.35 -17.08 1.07
C THR A 52 -8.11 -16.97 1.94
N ASP A 53 -6.93 -16.91 1.33
CA ASP A 53 -5.66 -16.84 2.05
C ASP A 53 -5.39 -15.42 2.57
N LEU A 54 -5.72 -14.39 1.79
CA LEU A 54 -5.71 -13.00 2.24
C LEU A 54 -6.68 -12.78 3.41
N HIS A 55 -7.88 -13.36 3.33
CA HIS A 55 -8.85 -13.37 4.43
C HIS A 55 -8.26 -13.99 5.70
N LYS A 56 -7.63 -15.17 5.60
CA LYS A 56 -7.01 -15.82 6.76
C LYS A 56 -5.84 -15.01 7.32
N LYS A 57 -4.92 -14.57 6.46
CA LYS A 57 -3.71 -13.85 6.85
C LYS A 57 -4.06 -12.50 7.46
N ILE A 58 -4.70 -11.65 6.67
CA ILE A 58 -4.89 -10.25 7.04
C ILE A 58 -6.05 -10.13 8.02
N LEU A 59 -7.22 -10.73 7.72
CA LEU A 59 -8.42 -10.47 8.52
C LEU A 59 -8.51 -11.33 9.79
N LEU A 60 -8.20 -12.63 9.71
CA LEU A 60 -8.31 -13.53 10.88
C LEU A 60 -7.08 -13.50 11.79
N ARG A 61 -5.87 -13.40 11.24
CA ARG A 61 -4.63 -13.35 12.05
C ARG A 61 -4.17 -11.92 12.38
N ASN A 62 -4.91 -10.92 11.91
CA ASN A 62 -4.63 -9.50 12.12
C ASN A 62 -3.24 -9.05 11.61
N GLU A 63 -2.69 -9.73 10.60
CA GLU A 63 -1.39 -9.41 10.00
C GLU A 63 -1.50 -8.34 8.90
N GLY A 64 -0.38 -7.74 8.49
CA GLY A 64 -0.34 -6.82 7.36
C GLY A 64 0.00 -7.49 6.02
N GLY A 65 0.66 -6.73 5.14
CA GLY A 65 1.29 -7.27 3.94
C GLY A 65 2.00 -6.22 3.09
N VAL A 66 2.59 -6.64 1.98
CA VAL A 66 3.17 -5.73 0.97
C VAL A 66 2.15 -5.39 -0.12
N CYS A 67 2.56 -4.61 -1.14
CA CYS A 67 1.64 -4.04 -2.14
C CYS A 67 0.71 -5.07 -2.81
N TYR A 68 1.23 -6.24 -3.20
CA TYR A 68 0.44 -7.27 -3.86
C TYR A 68 -0.56 -7.97 -2.94
N GLU A 69 -0.38 -7.91 -1.62
CA GLU A 69 -1.36 -8.42 -0.65
C GLU A 69 -2.40 -7.35 -0.32
N LEU A 70 -1.95 -6.14 0.01
CA LEU A 70 -2.82 -5.04 0.42
C LEU A 70 -3.75 -4.58 -0.71
N ASN A 71 -3.22 -4.42 -1.93
CA ASN A 71 -4.04 -4.01 -3.06
C ASN A 71 -4.87 -5.17 -3.62
N SER A 72 -4.49 -6.44 -3.43
CA SER A 72 -5.39 -7.56 -3.73
C SER A 72 -6.56 -7.64 -2.75
N LEU A 73 -6.32 -7.44 -1.45
CA LEU A 73 -7.36 -7.37 -0.43
C LEU A 73 -8.36 -6.24 -0.73
N LEU A 74 -7.82 -5.05 -1.04
CA LEU A 74 -8.62 -3.88 -1.41
C LEU A 74 -9.41 -4.12 -2.71
N TYR A 75 -8.78 -4.71 -3.73
CA TYR A 75 -9.45 -5.07 -4.97
C TYR A 75 -10.65 -6.00 -4.73
N TYR A 76 -10.48 -7.07 -3.93
CA TYR A 76 -11.58 -7.99 -3.65
C TYR A 76 -12.73 -7.34 -2.90
N TYR A 77 -12.44 -6.39 -1.99
CA TYR A 77 -13.48 -5.62 -1.31
C TYR A 77 -14.24 -4.72 -2.28
N LEU A 78 -13.53 -3.91 -3.07
CA LEU A 78 -14.15 -3.00 -4.05
C LEU A 78 -14.98 -3.76 -5.09
N LEU A 79 -14.51 -4.94 -5.52
CA LEU A 79 -15.26 -5.81 -6.43
C LEU A 79 -16.55 -6.35 -5.78
N GLU A 80 -16.51 -6.76 -4.51
CA GLU A 80 -17.71 -7.16 -3.76
C GLU A 80 -18.71 -6.00 -3.58
N GLU A 81 -18.22 -4.78 -3.41
CA GLU A 81 -19.02 -3.55 -3.35
C GLU A 81 -19.55 -3.08 -4.71
N GLY A 82 -19.25 -3.81 -5.80
CA GLY A 82 -19.77 -3.52 -7.13
C GLY A 82 -19.02 -2.42 -7.89
N TRP A 83 -17.83 -2.02 -7.43
CA TRP A 83 -16.99 -1.08 -8.17
C TRP A 83 -16.39 -1.70 -9.44
N SER A 84 -16.30 -0.90 -10.50
CA SER A 84 -15.52 -1.25 -11.69
C SER A 84 -14.04 -1.03 -11.41
N VAL A 85 -13.33 -2.10 -11.04
CA VAL A 85 -11.92 -2.07 -10.68
C VAL A 85 -11.09 -3.07 -11.48
N THR A 86 -9.86 -2.70 -11.79
CA THR A 86 -8.87 -3.56 -12.45
C THR A 86 -7.51 -3.39 -11.76
N MET A 87 -6.84 -4.48 -11.42
CA MET A 87 -5.47 -4.40 -10.93
C MET A 87 -4.50 -4.15 -12.08
N LEU A 88 -3.51 -3.27 -11.88
CA LEU A 88 -2.43 -3.00 -12.82
C LEU A 88 -1.07 -3.27 -12.16
N THR A 89 -0.05 -3.49 -12.98
CA THR A 89 1.34 -3.44 -12.55
C THR A 89 1.96 -2.07 -12.80
N ALA A 90 2.85 -1.67 -11.90
CA ALA A 90 3.59 -0.42 -11.94
C ALA A 90 5.05 -0.65 -11.54
N CYS A 91 5.94 0.24 -12.00
CA CYS A 91 7.35 0.23 -11.65
C CYS A 91 7.65 1.40 -10.70
N ILE A 92 8.15 1.10 -9.51
CA ILE A 92 8.56 2.10 -8.52
C ILE A 92 9.81 2.83 -8.99
N TYR A 93 9.88 4.13 -8.72
CA TYR A 93 11.09 4.92 -8.88
C TYR A 93 11.92 4.90 -7.60
N ASN A 94 13.18 4.51 -7.70
CA ASN A 94 14.14 4.62 -6.62
C ASN A 94 14.73 6.04 -6.61
N GLN A 95 14.34 6.82 -5.61
CA GLN A 95 14.79 8.20 -5.44
C GLN A 95 16.28 8.32 -5.08
N GLN A 96 16.84 7.33 -4.37
CA GLN A 96 18.24 7.36 -3.95
C GLN A 96 19.19 7.08 -5.12
N GLU A 97 18.84 6.07 -5.92
CA GLU A 97 19.63 5.65 -7.08
C GLU A 97 19.26 6.42 -8.37
N ASN A 98 18.21 7.25 -8.31
CA ASN A 98 17.68 8.01 -9.45
C ASN A 98 17.38 7.14 -10.69
N VAL A 99 16.83 5.94 -10.46
CA VAL A 99 16.49 4.96 -11.50
C VAL A 99 15.16 4.27 -11.20
N TRP A 100 14.55 3.68 -12.23
CA TRP A 100 13.43 2.76 -12.06
C TRP A 100 13.89 1.46 -11.38
N SER A 101 13.04 0.87 -10.55
CA SER A 101 13.37 -0.37 -9.83
C SER A 101 13.82 -1.47 -10.77
N ALA A 102 14.94 -2.11 -10.46
CA ALA A 102 15.46 -3.25 -11.21
C ALA A 102 14.55 -4.48 -11.12
N THR A 103 13.63 -4.54 -10.14
CA THR A 103 12.59 -5.57 -10.07
C THR A 103 11.51 -5.43 -11.14
N GLY A 104 11.49 -4.32 -11.90
CA GLY A 104 10.53 -4.09 -12.97
C GLY A 104 9.13 -3.69 -12.46
N ASN A 105 8.09 -4.17 -13.15
CA ASN A 105 6.68 -3.86 -12.87
C ASN A 105 6.12 -4.73 -11.73
N THR A 106 6.67 -4.58 -10.52
CA THR A 106 6.28 -5.41 -9.36
C THR A 106 5.40 -4.70 -8.34
N HIS A 107 5.10 -3.41 -8.52
CA HIS A 107 4.11 -2.73 -7.68
C HIS A 107 2.72 -3.01 -8.23
N VAL A 108 1.80 -3.43 -7.37
CA VAL A 108 0.39 -3.66 -7.73
C VAL A 108 -0.41 -2.42 -7.36
N ILE A 109 -1.23 -1.91 -8.26
CA ILE A 109 -2.15 -0.78 -8.04
C ILE A 109 -3.54 -1.10 -8.58
N ILE A 110 -4.54 -0.28 -8.26
CA ILE A 110 -5.91 -0.47 -8.76
C ILE A 110 -6.32 0.70 -9.63
N LEU A 111 -6.78 0.41 -10.84
CA LEU A 111 -7.52 1.34 -11.69
C LEU A 111 -9.02 1.20 -11.36
N LEU A 112 -9.65 2.29 -10.94
CA LEU A 112 -11.07 2.40 -10.67
C LEU A 112 -11.74 3.25 -11.76
N GLU A 113 -12.83 2.75 -12.32
CA GLU A 113 -13.67 3.47 -13.29
C GLU A 113 -15.02 3.84 -12.68
N HIS A 114 -15.40 5.11 -12.73
CA HIS A 114 -16.65 5.60 -12.17
C HIS A 114 -17.20 6.77 -12.98
N TYR A 115 -18.43 6.64 -13.49
CA TYR A 115 -19.10 7.62 -14.37
C TYR A 115 -18.20 8.17 -15.50
N GLY A 116 -17.49 7.28 -16.20
CA GLY A 116 -16.61 7.63 -17.33
C GLY A 116 -15.28 8.27 -16.93
N LYS A 117 -14.99 8.42 -15.62
CA LYS A 117 -13.71 8.90 -15.09
C LYS A 117 -12.90 7.75 -14.53
N LYS A 118 -11.58 7.90 -14.60
CA LYS A 118 -10.62 6.91 -14.12
C LYS A 118 -9.79 7.46 -12.97
N TYR A 119 -9.54 6.60 -12.00
CA TYR A 119 -8.77 6.92 -10.81
C TYR A 119 -7.77 5.80 -10.49
N ILE A 120 -6.62 6.16 -9.94
CA ILE A 120 -5.73 5.21 -9.28
C ILE A 120 -6.08 5.16 -7.79
N VAL A 121 -6.29 3.95 -7.29
CA VAL A 121 -6.45 3.64 -5.87
C VAL A 121 -5.29 2.77 -5.44
N ASP A 122 -4.63 3.13 -4.34
CA ASP A 122 -3.43 2.45 -3.86
C ASP A 122 -3.33 2.55 -2.33
N ALA A 123 -3.41 1.40 -1.66
CA ALA A 123 -3.18 1.24 -0.22
C ALA A 123 -1.87 0.48 0.08
N GLY A 124 -1.11 0.13 -0.95
CA GLY A 124 0.03 -0.77 -0.88
C GLY A 124 1.40 -0.10 -1.02
N PHE A 125 1.47 1.23 -1.20
CA PHE A 125 2.73 1.94 -1.44
C PHE A 125 3.49 2.34 -0.16
N GLY A 126 3.42 1.51 0.89
CA GLY A 126 4.03 1.79 2.19
C GLY A 126 3.54 3.11 2.80
N ALA A 127 4.46 3.97 3.23
CA ALA A 127 4.12 5.30 3.77
C ALA A 127 3.67 6.31 2.68
N ASN A 128 3.79 5.96 1.39
CA ASN A 128 3.58 6.86 0.25
C ASN A 128 2.17 6.76 -0.35
N ILE A 129 1.20 6.26 0.40
CA ILE A 129 -0.17 6.01 -0.08
C ILE A 129 -0.98 7.31 -0.22
N PRO A 130 -1.78 7.49 -1.28
CA PRO A 130 -2.54 8.73 -1.48
C PRO A 130 -3.62 9.01 -0.44
N LEU A 131 -4.22 7.97 0.15
CA LEU A 131 -5.43 8.04 1.00
C LEU A 131 -6.68 8.58 0.28
N ALA A 132 -6.70 8.58 -1.05
CA ALA A 132 -7.84 8.97 -1.87
C ALA A 132 -7.66 8.44 -3.30
N PRO A 133 -8.74 8.29 -4.08
CA PRO A 133 -8.65 8.03 -5.51
C PRO A 133 -7.96 9.19 -6.24
N VAL A 134 -6.87 8.91 -6.96
CA VAL A 134 -6.11 9.93 -7.70
C VAL A 134 -6.58 9.94 -9.17
N PRO A 135 -7.19 11.02 -9.68
CA PRO A 135 -7.75 11.05 -11.02
C PRO A 135 -6.65 11.03 -12.10
N LEU A 136 -6.90 10.32 -13.19
CA LEU A 136 -5.96 10.18 -14.31
C LEU A 136 -5.84 11.47 -15.16
N ASP A 137 -6.74 12.43 -14.97
CA ASP A 137 -6.74 13.73 -15.67
C ASP A 137 -5.68 14.73 -15.14
N GLY A 138 -4.93 14.32 -14.10
CA GLY A 138 -3.83 15.08 -13.53
C GLY A 138 -4.21 16.12 -12.48
N GLN A 139 -5.49 16.18 -12.09
CA GLN A 139 -5.88 16.96 -10.92
C GLN A 139 -5.13 16.48 -9.68
N THR A 140 -4.69 17.45 -8.88
CA THR A 140 -3.98 17.20 -7.63
C THR A 140 -4.99 16.87 -6.53
N VAL A 141 -4.77 15.73 -5.87
CA VAL A 141 -5.52 15.34 -4.67
C VAL A 141 -4.67 15.66 -3.45
N SER A 142 -5.28 16.33 -2.46
CA SER A 142 -4.64 16.65 -1.18
C SER A 142 -5.31 15.88 -0.06
N THR A 143 -4.53 15.15 0.72
CA THR A 143 -4.97 14.36 1.87
C THR A 143 -4.07 14.66 3.07
N PRO A 144 -4.40 14.17 4.28
CA PRO A 144 -3.51 14.30 5.43
C PRO A 144 -2.10 13.72 5.21
N ASN A 145 -1.91 12.79 4.26
CA ASN A 145 -0.58 12.24 3.96
C ASN A 145 0.23 13.13 3.00
N GLY A 146 -0.40 14.02 2.24
CA GLY A 146 0.27 14.89 1.29
C GLY A 146 -0.54 15.14 0.02
N GLN A 147 0.17 15.55 -1.02
CA GLN A 147 -0.41 15.84 -2.34
C GLN A 147 0.02 14.78 -3.35
N PHE A 148 -0.90 14.38 -4.21
CA PHE A 148 -0.71 13.31 -5.20
C PHE A 148 -1.34 13.72 -6.53
N ARG A 149 -0.71 13.37 -7.64
CA ARG A 149 -1.28 13.60 -8.98
C ARG A 149 -0.74 12.59 -9.99
N ILE A 150 -1.48 12.40 -11.08
CA ILE A 150 -1.01 11.66 -12.25
C ILE A 150 -0.46 12.64 -13.29
N LYS A 151 0.73 12.38 -13.80
CA LYS A 151 1.33 13.10 -14.92
C LYS A 151 1.53 12.17 -16.09
N GLN A 152 1.07 12.57 -17.27
CA GLN A 152 1.36 11.84 -18.50
C GLN A 152 2.77 12.19 -18.98
N LYS A 153 3.57 11.18 -19.30
CA LYS A 153 4.90 11.32 -19.87
C LYS A 153 5.16 10.20 -20.87
N ASP A 154 5.30 10.58 -22.14
CA ASP A 154 5.39 9.66 -23.27
C ASP A 154 4.19 8.70 -23.27
N MET A 155 4.44 7.38 -23.27
CA MET A 155 3.39 6.37 -23.16
C MET A 155 2.94 6.10 -21.72
N PHE A 156 3.66 6.58 -20.71
CA PHE A 156 3.41 6.24 -19.30
C PHE A 156 2.58 7.28 -18.56
N SER A 157 1.74 6.80 -17.67
CA SER A 157 1.23 7.59 -16.56
C SER A 157 2.17 7.47 -15.37
N ILE A 158 2.48 8.60 -14.72
CA ILE A 158 3.39 8.69 -13.57
C ILE A 158 2.63 9.23 -12.38
N LEU A 159 2.61 8.49 -11.27
CA LEU A 159 2.18 9.06 -10.00
C LEU A 159 3.33 9.90 -9.43
N GLU A 160 3.06 11.19 -9.24
CA GLU A 160 3.92 12.10 -8.48
C GLU A 160 3.29 12.36 -7.11
N LEU A 161 4.13 12.56 -6.10
CA LEU A 161 3.71 12.82 -4.74
C LEU A 161 4.57 13.89 -4.07
N LYS A 162 3.98 14.54 -3.07
CA LYS A 162 4.64 15.45 -2.14
C LYS A 162 4.07 15.22 -0.75
N LEU A 163 4.78 14.46 0.08
CA LEU A 163 4.30 14.09 1.41
C LEU A 163 4.26 15.32 2.34
N SER A 164 3.16 15.42 3.09
CA SER A 164 2.91 16.53 4.00
C SER A 164 4.02 16.65 5.04
N ASN A 165 4.53 17.87 5.24
CA ASN A 165 5.59 18.20 6.19
C ASN A 165 6.90 17.38 6.05
N ARG A 166 7.12 16.77 4.88
CA ARG A 166 8.32 15.98 4.58
C ARG A 166 8.96 16.39 3.26
N ASP A 167 8.12 16.56 2.23
CA ASP A 167 8.57 16.91 0.89
C ASP A 167 8.19 18.38 0.58
N TYR A 168 9.16 19.16 0.11
CA TYR A 168 8.93 20.54 -0.38
C TYR A 168 8.63 20.57 -1.87
N GLU A 169 9.16 19.58 -2.61
CA GLU A 169 9.04 19.45 -4.05
C GLU A 169 8.32 18.16 -4.44
N TRP A 170 7.77 18.13 -5.66
CA TRP A 170 7.19 16.93 -6.24
C TRP A 170 8.28 15.89 -6.50
N ARG A 171 8.01 14.64 -6.10
CA ARG A 171 8.87 13.50 -6.42
C ARG A 171 8.10 12.43 -7.18
N THR A 172 8.83 11.64 -7.97
CA THR A 172 8.29 10.51 -8.72
C THR A 172 8.00 9.32 -7.78
N GLY A 173 6.79 8.79 -7.83
CA GLY A 173 6.42 7.58 -7.09
C GLY A 173 6.65 6.33 -7.93
N TYR A 174 5.80 6.15 -8.94
CA TYR A 174 5.86 5.03 -9.87
C TYR A 174 5.30 5.40 -11.24
N ARG A 175 5.60 4.58 -12.25
CA ARG A 175 4.98 4.65 -13.57
C ARG A 175 4.17 3.41 -13.86
N PHE A 176 3.12 3.54 -14.67
CA PHE A 176 2.29 2.43 -15.11
C PHE A 176 1.75 2.68 -16.52
N LEU A 177 1.22 1.59 -17.12
CA LEU A 177 0.46 1.61 -18.35
C LEU A 177 -0.90 0.96 -18.06
N GLU A 178 -2.00 1.54 -18.54
CA GLU A 178 -3.32 0.93 -18.40
C GLU A 178 -3.42 -0.44 -19.09
N ALA A 179 -2.56 -0.70 -20.08
CA ALA A 179 -2.46 -1.99 -20.76
C ALA A 179 -1.84 -3.09 -19.88
N ASN A 180 -1.10 -2.74 -18.82
CA ASN A 180 -0.41 -3.71 -17.95
C ASN A 180 -1.37 -4.26 -16.87
N LYS A 181 -2.53 -4.75 -17.31
CA LYS A 181 -3.57 -5.32 -16.46
C LYS A 181 -3.11 -6.66 -15.88
N ILE A 182 -3.41 -6.85 -14.61
CA ILE A 182 -3.30 -8.15 -13.95
C ILE A 182 -4.60 -8.91 -14.23
N THR A 183 -4.53 -9.94 -15.07
CA THR A 183 -5.71 -10.69 -15.54
C THR A 183 -5.91 -12.01 -14.83
N ASP A 184 -4.90 -12.52 -14.14
CA ASP A 184 -4.97 -13.78 -13.41
C ASP A 184 -4.04 -13.83 -12.18
N LEU A 185 -4.22 -14.87 -11.38
CA LEU A 185 -3.42 -15.11 -10.18
C LEU A 185 -1.97 -15.50 -10.50
N LYS A 186 -1.67 -16.01 -11.71
CA LYS A 186 -0.29 -16.39 -12.07
C LYS A 186 0.60 -15.16 -12.19
N GLN A 187 0.07 -14.06 -12.72
CA GLN A 187 0.79 -12.78 -12.79
C GLN A 187 1.06 -12.21 -11.39
N LEU A 188 0.09 -12.28 -10.47
CA LEU A 188 0.31 -11.91 -9.07
C LEU A 188 1.37 -12.79 -8.39
N ASN A 189 1.29 -14.10 -8.57
CA ASN A 189 2.27 -15.04 -8.02
C ASN A 189 3.67 -14.83 -8.60
N HIS A 190 3.77 -14.39 -9.87
CA HIS A 190 5.05 -14.02 -10.47
C HIS A 190 5.66 -12.78 -9.81
N ILE A 191 4.85 -11.74 -9.57
CA ILE A 191 5.27 -10.54 -8.84
C ILE A 191 5.72 -10.90 -7.42
N GLN A 192 4.92 -11.70 -6.70
CA GLN A 192 5.26 -12.20 -5.37
C GLN A 192 6.63 -12.89 -5.38
N LYS A 193 6.85 -13.82 -6.30
CA LYS A 193 8.13 -14.55 -6.41
C LYS A 193 9.30 -13.60 -6.65
N ILE A 194 9.17 -12.59 -7.51
CA ILE A 194 10.24 -11.60 -7.73
C ILE A 194 10.53 -10.85 -6.42
N ILE A 195 9.50 -10.33 -5.77
CA ILE A 195 9.68 -9.57 -4.51
C ILE A 195 10.28 -10.42 -3.39
N GLU A 196 9.93 -11.71 -3.31
CA GLU A 196 10.44 -12.61 -2.28
C GLU A 196 11.88 -13.06 -2.54
N THR A 197 12.29 -13.23 -3.81
CA THR A 197 13.55 -13.93 -4.14
C THR A 197 14.59 -13.13 -4.91
N ASP A 198 14.20 -12.06 -5.62
CA ASP A 198 15.12 -11.30 -6.44
C ASP A 198 16.17 -10.57 -5.59
N ALA A 199 17.42 -10.55 -6.06
CA ALA A 199 18.51 -9.89 -5.37
C ALA A 199 18.29 -8.37 -5.22
N ALA A 200 17.64 -7.74 -6.21
CA ALA A 200 17.30 -6.32 -6.21
C ALA A 200 16.07 -5.97 -5.36
N SER A 201 15.32 -6.96 -4.87
CA SER A 201 14.17 -6.69 -4.00
C SER A 201 14.63 -6.11 -2.65
N PRO A 202 14.08 -4.97 -2.21
CA PRO A 202 14.37 -4.44 -0.88
C PRO A 202 13.62 -5.19 0.23
N PHE A 203 12.57 -5.93 -0.11
CA PHE A 203 11.64 -6.52 0.87
C PHE A 203 12.06 -7.89 1.38
N ASN A 204 13.14 -8.49 0.84
CA ASN A 204 13.69 -9.77 1.30
C ASN A 204 15.01 -9.61 2.07
N LYS A 205 15.35 -8.39 2.52
CA LYS A 205 16.63 -8.08 3.18
C LYS A 205 16.53 -7.93 4.69
N SER A 206 15.51 -7.23 5.17
CA SER A 206 15.32 -6.94 6.60
C SER A 206 13.84 -6.67 6.90
N PRO A 207 13.37 -6.97 8.12
CA PRO A 207 12.05 -6.56 8.58
C PRO A 207 11.79 -5.06 8.39
N LEU A 208 10.63 -4.74 7.83
CA LEU A 208 10.15 -3.39 7.63
C LEU A 208 8.65 -3.39 7.85
N LEU A 209 8.19 -2.57 8.79
CA LEU A 209 6.78 -2.31 9.02
C LEU A 209 6.51 -0.82 8.95
N THR A 210 5.39 -0.44 8.33
CA THR A 210 4.89 0.93 8.39
C THR A 210 3.37 0.93 8.53
N LYS A 211 2.84 1.81 9.37
CA LYS A 211 1.40 1.95 9.61
C LYS A 211 1.04 3.42 9.74
N ARG A 212 -0.10 3.82 9.18
CA ARG A 212 -0.62 5.17 9.40
C ARG A 212 -1.13 5.29 10.84
N THR A 213 -0.98 6.47 11.39
CA THR A 213 -1.57 6.90 12.65
C THR A 213 -2.49 8.08 12.36
N THR A 214 -3.24 8.54 13.36
CA THR A 214 -4.04 9.76 13.25
C THR A 214 -3.18 11.02 13.06
N ALA A 215 -1.93 11.02 13.52
CA ALA A 215 -1.00 12.16 13.45
C ALA A 215 0.04 12.06 12.31
N GLY A 216 0.14 10.91 11.64
CA GLY A 216 1.11 10.65 10.59
C GLY A 216 1.38 9.15 10.40
N SER A 217 2.59 8.69 10.69
CA SER A 217 2.95 7.27 10.52
C SER A 217 4.01 6.78 11.48
N SER A 218 3.99 5.48 11.77
CA SER A 218 5.05 4.78 12.50
C SER A 218 5.77 3.83 11.54
N THR A 219 7.10 3.76 11.62
CA THR A 219 7.94 2.82 10.88
C THR A 219 8.85 2.08 11.83
N LEU A 220 8.90 0.75 11.70
CA LEU A 220 9.71 -0.14 12.53
C LEU A 220 10.64 -0.98 11.65
N THR A 221 11.91 -1.00 12.02
CA THR A 221 12.95 -1.91 11.52
C THR A 221 13.68 -2.52 12.72
N PRO A 222 14.52 -3.56 12.56
CA PRO A 222 15.18 -4.20 13.69
C PRO A 222 16.01 -3.24 14.56
N ASN A 223 16.57 -2.20 13.94
CA ASN A 223 17.52 -1.30 14.59
C ASN A 223 16.96 0.11 14.81
N SER A 224 15.76 0.42 14.32
CA SER A 224 15.18 1.75 14.52
C SER A 224 13.65 1.77 14.52
N PHE A 225 13.11 2.70 15.29
CA PHE A 225 11.72 3.09 15.23
C PHE A 225 11.63 4.57 14.88
N SER A 226 10.72 4.91 13.97
CA SER A 226 10.48 6.30 13.58
C SER A 226 9.00 6.60 13.66
N GLU A 227 8.64 7.73 14.27
CA GLU A 227 7.29 8.28 14.23
C GLU A 227 7.31 9.65 13.57
N TRP A 228 6.51 9.78 12.52
CA TRP A 228 6.19 11.05 11.91
C TRP A 228 4.88 11.54 12.51
N ASN A 229 4.95 12.62 13.29
CA ASN A 229 3.80 13.23 13.93
C ASN A 229 3.81 14.74 13.64
N ASN A 230 2.73 15.28 13.08
CA ASN A 230 2.53 16.73 12.88
C ASN A 230 3.75 17.47 12.27
N GLY A 231 4.48 16.81 11.37
CA GLY A 231 5.61 17.40 10.66
C GLY A 231 6.98 17.29 11.32
N ALA A 232 7.08 16.59 12.44
CA ALA A 232 8.36 16.18 13.01
C ALA A 232 8.53 14.66 12.93
N ALA A 233 9.72 14.24 12.51
CA ALA A 233 10.15 12.85 12.59
C ALA A 233 10.95 12.64 13.86
N VAL A 234 10.46 11.81 14.77
CA VAL A 234 11.27 11.31 15.89
C VAL A 234 11.78 9.93 15.49
N LYS A 235 13.10 9.80 15.34
CA LYS A 235 13.75 8.52 15.09
C LYS A 235 14.60 8.13 16.28
N GLN A 236 14.40 6.90 16.74
CA GLN A 236 15.19 6.30 17.82
C GLN A 236 15.85 5.02 17.32
N THR A 237 17.09 4.80 17.75
CA THR A 237 17.75 3.50 17.67
C THR A 237 17.16 2.60 18.75
N ILE A 238 16.90 1.34 18.41
CA ILE A 238 16.30 0.36 19.33
C ILE A 238 17.12 -0.92 19.37
N ASN A 239 16.98 -1.68 20.45
CA ASN A 239 17.49 -3.05 20.56
C ASN A 239 16.37 -4.06 20.25
N GLU A 240 16.72 -5.34 20.25
CA GLU A 240 15.80 -6.44 19.96
C GLU A 240 14.60 -6.51 20.92
N GLU A 241 14.84 -6.33 22.22
CA GLU A 241 13.76 -6.32 23.22
C GLU A 241 12.73 -5.22 22.92
N THR A 242 13.21 -4.00 22.64
CA THR A 242 12.38 -2.86 22.28
C THR A 242 11.68 -3.08 20.93
N TYR A 243 12.31 -3.76 19.98
CA TYR A 243 11.69 -4.12 18.71
C TYR A 243 10.43 -4.97 18.91
N TYR A 244 10.50 -6.05 19.69
CA TYR A 244 9.33 -6.89 19.95
C TYR A 244 8.26 -6.18 20.77
N MET A 245 8.66 -5.34 21.74
CA MET A 245 7.71 -4.49 22.46
C MET A 245 6.94 -3.56 21.51
N LEU A 246 7.64 -2.89 20.59
CA LEU A 246 7.03 -1.98 19.62
C LEU A 246 6.22 -2.70 18.54
N LEU A 247 6.66 -3.89 18.11
CA LEU A 247 5.93 -4.73 17.17
C LEU A 247 4.52 -5.02 17.71
N ASN A 248 4.43 -5.47 18.96
CA ASN A 248 3.15 -5.72 19.60
C ASN A 248 2.38 -4.41 19.87
N ALA A 249 3.01 -3.43 20.52
CA ALA A 249 2.31 -2.23 20.96
C ALA A 249 1.83 -1.30 19.83
N LYS A 250 2.55 -1.27 18.69
CA LYS A 250 2.25 -0.36 17.57
C LYS A 250 1.64 -1.07 16.38
N PHE A 251 1.89 -2.35 16.18
CA PHE A 251 1.42 -3.09 15.01
C PHE A 251 0.45 -4.25 15.36
N ASN A 252 0.29 -4.58 16.64
CA ASN A 252 -0.49 -5.74 17.12
C ASN A 252 0.01 -7.06 16.51
N MET A 253 1.34 -7.20 16.38
CA MET A 253 2.03 -8.35 15.79
C MET A 253 3.12 -8.89 16.70
#